data_AF-A0A7U4RQT2-F1
#
_entry.id   AF-A0A7U4RQT2-F1
#
_cell.length_a   1.000
_cell.length_b   1.000
_cell.length_c   1.000
_cell.angle_alpha   90.00
_cell.angle_beta   90.00
_cell.angle_gamma   90.00
#
_symmetry.space_group_name_H-M   'P 1'
#
loop_
_entity.id
_entity.type
_entity.pdbx_description
1 polymer ?
#
loop_
_entity_poly.entity_id
_entity_poly.type
_entity_poly.pdbx_seq_one_letter_code
_entity_poly.pdbx_strand_id
1 'polypeptide(L)'
;MRLTDKTLGFVINFLLGVAWAFVLIGAVSSFYSFYQTSIFFAIVSALIGALPGLAAILVLEHIITGKEKLAELRKQTKLLEEISKKEDAIHYVS
;
A
#
# COMPACT_ATOMS: atom_id res chain seq x y z
N MET A 1 7.65 7.76 7.71
CA MET A 1 8.91 8.03 6.98
C MET A 1 9.16 6.85 6.04
N ARG A 2 8.92 6.99 4.73
CA ARG A 2 9.19 5.95 3.69
C ARG A 2 9.07 6.49 2.24
N LEU A 3 8.38 7.62 2.03
CA LEU A 3 8.29 8.29 0.73
C LEU A 3 9.13 9.58 0.72
N THR A 4 9.82 9.83 -0.39
CA THR A 4 10.63 11.05 -0.64
C THR A 4 9.82 12.34 -0.51
N ASP A 5 8.52 12.26 -0.80
CA ASP A 5 7.59 13.38 -0.69
C ASP A 5 6.72 13.25 0.57
N LYS A 6 6.94 14.15 1.53
CA LYS A 6 6.33 14.13 2.87
C LYS A 6 4.80 14.24 2.80
N THR A 7 4.28 15.02 1.85
CA THR A 7 2.85 15.26 1.69
C THR A 7 2.15 14.05 1.09
N LEU A 8 2.73 13.45 0.05
CA LEU A 8 2.16 12.26 -0.59
C LEU A 8 2.11 11.08 0.39
N GLY A 9 3.17 10.87 1.17
CA GLY A 9 3.18 9.80 2.17
C GLY A 9 2.19 10.00 3.31
N PHE A 10 1.92 11.24 3.70
CA PHE A 10 0.85 11.53 4.64
C PHE A 10 -0.52 11.16 4.06
N VAL A 11 -0.83 11.60 2.84
CA VAL A 11 -2.12 11.33 2.18
C VAL A 11 -2.35 9.83 2.02
N ILE A 12 -1.35 9.09 1.55
CA ILE A 12 -1.48 7.64 1.35
C ILE A 12 -1.72 6.91 2.68
N ASN A 13 -1.00 7.27 3.74
CA ASN A 13 -1.20 6.66 5.06
C ASN A 13 -2.57 7.02 5.66
N PHE A 14 -3.04 8.26 5.45
CA PHE A 14 -4.38 8.66 5.86
C PHE A 14 -5.46 7.86 5.12
N LEU A 15 -5.34 7.73 3.79
CA LEU A 15 -6.26 6.94 2.97
C LEU A 15 -6.26 5.46 3.38
N LEU A 16 -5.11 4.89 3.73
CA LEU A 16 -5.02 3.52 4.23
C LEU A 16 -5.78 3.35 5.55
N GLY A 17 -5.65 4.32 6.47
CA GLY A 17 -6.44 4.34 7.71
C GLY A 17 -7.95 4.44 7.45
N VAL A 18 -8.36 5.29 6.50
CA VAL A 18 -9.77 5.41 6.08
C VAL A 18 -10.27 4.10 5.46
N ALA A 19 -9.47 3.43 4.64
CA ALA A 19 -9.84 2.14 4.05
C ALA A 19 -10.07 1.06 5.13
N TRP A 20 -9.22 1.01 6.16
CA TRP A 20 -9.44 0.15 7.32
C TRP A 20 -10.72 0.51 8.10
N ALA A 21 -11.04 1.79 8.24
CA ALA A 21 -12.30 2.21 8.84
C ALA A 21 -13.50 1.72 8.03
N PHE A 22 -13.45 1.79 6.70
CA PHE A 22 -14.50 1.24 5.83
C PHE A 22 -14.64 -0.28 5.96
N VAL A 23 -13.54 -1.03 6.12
CA VAL A 23 -13.60 -2.48 6.41
C VAL A 23 -14.40 -2.73 7.69
N LEU A 24 -14.04 -2.06 8.78
CA LEU A 24 -14.70 -2.26 10.07
C LEU A 24 -16.16 -1.82 10.05
N ILE A 25 -16.45 -0.63 9.51
CA ILE A 25 -17.81 -0.11 9.41
C ILE A 25 -18.66 -1.02 8.54
N GLY A 26 -18.15 -1.44 7.37
CA GLY A 26 -18.86 -2.34 6.47
C GLY A 26 -19.14 -3.71 7.10
N ALA A 27 -18.16 -4.30 7.78
CA ALA A 27 -18.32 -5.58 8.47
C ALA A 27 -19.33 -5.49 9.63
N VAL A 28 -19.17 -4.52 10.52
CA VAL A 28 -20.02 -4.36 11.71
C VAL A 28 -21.45 -3.98 11.33
N SER A 29 -21.64 -3.05 10.39
CA SER A 29 -22.99 -2.64 9.95
C SER A 29 -23.73 -3.80 9.28
N SER A 30 -23.03 -4.58 8.45
CA SER A 30 -23.61 -5.74 7.79
C SER A 30 -23.94 -6.83 8.81
N PHE A 31 -23.03 -7.13 9.74
CA PHE A 31 -23.28 -8.07 10.83
C PHE A 31 -24.53 -7.69 11.65
N TYR A 32 -24.63 -6.42 12.07
CA TYR A 32 -25.74 -5.96 12.91
C TYR A 32 -27.08 -6.03 12.18
N SER A 33 -27.09 -5.80 10.86
CA SER A 33 -28.30 -5.87 10.03
C SER A 33 -28.88 -7.29 9.92
N PHE A 34 -28.03 -8.32 10.02
CA PHE A 34 -28.43 -9.72 9.79
C PHE A 34 -28.30 -10.63 11.01
N TYR A 35 -27.70 -10.15 12.11
CA TYR A 35 -27.55 -10.87 13.37
C TYR A 35 -28.87 -11.43 13.90
N GLN A 36 -29.95 -10.65 13.78
CA GLN A 36 -31.27 -11.05 14.28
C GLN A 36 -31.93 -12.16 13.45
N THR A 37 -31.52 -12.33 12.19
CA THR A 37 -32.05 -13.38 11.30
C THR A 37 -31.33 -14.71 11.53
N SER A 38 -30.00 -14.70 11.48
CA SER A 38 -29.19 -15.90 11.70
C SER A 38 -27.74 -15.50 11.91
N ILE A 39 -27.11 -16.05 12.94
CA ILE A 39 -25.69 -15.79 13.24
C ILE A 39 -24.77 -16.21 12.09
N PHE A 40 -25.08 -17.32 11.41
CA PHE A 40 -24.29 -17.78 10.26
C PHE A 40 -24.37 -16.79 9.10
N PHE A 41 -25.58 -16.34 8.79
CA PHE A 41 -25.80 -15.36 7.72
C PHE A 41 -25.16 -14.00 8.05
N ALA A 42 -25.20 -13.60 9.33
CA ALA A 42 -24.55 -12.38 9.81
C ALA A 42 -23.04 -12.40 9.58
N ILE A 43 -22.36 -13.52 9.88
CA ILE A 43 -20.91 -13.67 9.65
C ILE A 43 -20.58 -13.55 8.15
N VAL A 44 -21.34 -14.24 7.29
CA VAL A 44 -21.14 -14.17 5.83
C VAL A 44 -21.38 -12.74 5.33
N SER A 45 -22.43 -12.08 5.80
CA SER A 45 -22.73 -10.70 5.43
C SER A 45 -21.64 -9.72 5.88
N ALA A 46 -21.03 -9.94 7.05
CA ALA A 46 -19.94 -9.12 7.56
C ALA A 46 -18.69 -9.23 6.67
N LEU A 47 -18.38 -10.45 6.21
CA LEU A 47 -17.30 -10.68 5.26
C LEU A 47 -17.56 -9.96 3.93
N ILE A 48 -18.79 -10.03 3.42
CA ILE A 48 -19.18 -9.34 2.19
C ILE A 48 -19.12 -7.82 2.38
N GLY A 49 -19.63 -7.31 3.51
CA GLY A 49 -19.63 -5.90 3.86
C GLY A 49 -18.22 -5.31 4.04
N ALA A 50 -17.23 -6.14 4.39
CA ALA A 50 -15.83 -5.74 4.46
C ALA A 50 -15.17 -5.58 3.08
N LEU A 51 -15.69 -6.23 2.03
CA LEU A 51 -15.05 -6.32 0.72
C LEU A 51 -14.72 -4.96 0.08
N PRO A 52 -15.60 -3.94 0.10
CA PRO A 52 -15.29 -2.65 -0.50
C PRO A 52 -14.06 -1.99 0.15
N GLY A 53 -13.95 -2.07 1.48
CA GLY A 53 -12.80 -1.55 2.21
C GLY A 53 -11.52 -2.34 1.91
N LEU A 54 -11.61 -3.68 1.84
CA LEU A 54 -10.47 -4.55 1.51
C LEU A 54 -9.97 -4.31 0.07
N ALA A 55 -10.89 -4.11 -0.88
CA ALA A 55 -10.54 -3.75 -2.25
C ALA A 55 -9.79 -2.40 -2.30
N ALA A 56 -10.23 -1.40 -1.52
CA ALA A 56 -9.54 -0.12 -1.41
C ALA A 56 -8.13 -0.27 -0.82
N ILE A 57 -7.95 -1.11 0.22
CA ILE A 57 -6.64 -1.42 0.80
C ILE A 57 -5.71 -2.02 -0.27
N LEU A 58 -6.19 -3.01 -1.04
CA LEU A 58 -5.38 -3.64 -2.09
C LEU A 58 -4.90 -2.65 -3.15
N VAL A 59 -5.77 -1.74 -3.58
CA VAL A 59 -5.40 -0.69 -4.56
C VAL A 59 -4.35 0.24 -3.97
N LEU A 60 -4.52 0.66 -2.71
CA LEU A 60 -3.55 1.53 -2.02
C LEU A 60 -2.20 0.85 -1.84
N GLU A 61 -2.18 -0.42 -1.41
CA GLU A 61 -0.97 -1.21 -1.27
C GLU A 61 -0.22 -1.37 -2.60
N HIS A 62 -0.96 -1.57 -3.69
CA HIS A 62 -0.37 -1.62 -5.03
C HIS A 62 0.33 -0.30 -5.39
N ILE A 63 -0.32 0.83 -5.10
CA ILE A 63 0.25 2.17 -5.35
C ILE A 63 1.50 2.40 -4.48
N ILE A 64 1.45 2.06 -3.19
CA ILE A 64 2.58 2.17 -2.25
C ILE A 64 3.78 1.38 -2.77
N THR A 65 3.55 0.10 -3.05
CA THR A 65 4.59 -0.83 -3.53
C THR A 65 5.20 -0.33 -4.85
N GLY A 66 4.38 0.17 -5.77
CA GLY A 66 4.86 0.74 -7.03
C GLY A 66 5.78 1.96 -6.83
N LYS A 67 5.45 2.84 -5.88
CA LYS A 67 6.30 4.00 -5.53
C LYS A 67 7.62 3.58 -4.89
N GLU A 68 7.59 2.60 -3.98
CA GLU A 68 8.79 2.08 -3.34
C GLU A 68 9.73 1.42 -4.35
N LYS A 69 9.18 0.60 -5.26
CA LYS A 69 9.95 -0.02 -6.34
C LYS A 69 10.63 1.03 -7.23
N LEU A 70 9.93 2.11 -7.59
CA LEU A 70 10.51 3.18 -8.40
C LEU A 70 11.65 3.91 -7.66
N ALA A 71 11.47 4.17 -6.37
CA ALA A 71 12.51 4.81 -5.56
C ALA A 71 13.76 3.93 -5.44
N GLU A 72 13.57 2.62 -5.27
CA GLU A 72 14.64 1.65 -5.19
C GLU A 72 15.40 1.51 -6.51
N LEU A 73 14.69 1.42 -7.64
CA LEU A 73 15.31 1.40 -8.97
C LEU A 73 16.18 2.64 -9.21
N ARG A 74 15.71 3.83 -8.83
CA ARG A 74 16.50 5.06 -8.96
C ARG A 74 17.79 5.03 -8.15
N LYS A 75 17.76 4.47 -6.93
CA LYS A 75 18.97 4.29 -6.11
C LYS A 75 19.94 3.34 -6.79
N GLN A 76 19.45 2.21 -7.30
CA GLN A 76 20.26 1.22 -7.99
C GLN A 76 20.91 1.79 -9.26
N THR A 77 20.17 2.56 -10.08
CA THR A 77 20.73 3.24 -11.26
C THR A 77 21.84 4.20 -10.86
N LYS A 78 21.65 4.97 -9.78
CA LYS A 78 22.65 5.93 -9.31
C LYS A 78 23.93 5.23 -8.82
N LEU A 79 23.78 4.11 -8.11
CA LEU A 79 24.91 3.28 -7.69
C LEU A 79 25.64 2.69 -8.90
N LEU A 80 24.92 2.23 -9.91
CA LEU A 80 25.51 1.68 -11.14
C LEU A 80 26.30 2.74 -11.91
N GLU A 81 25.77 3.97 -12.02
CA GLU A 81 26.48 5.10 -12.63
C GLU A 81 27.77 5.45 -11.87
N GLU A 82 27.75 5.40 -10.54
CA GLU A 82 28.94 5.64 -9.71
C GLU A 82 30.00 4.55 -9.88
N ILE A 83 29.58 3.28 -10.03
CA ILE A 83 30.50 2.16 -10.30
C ILE A 83 31.13 2.30 -11.68
N SER A 84 30.33 2.56 -12.72
CA SER A 84 30.81 2.73 -14.10
C SER A 84 31.85 3.87 -14.20
N LYS A 85 31.58 5.02 -13.56
CA LYS A 85 32.55 6.14 -13.54
C LYS A 85 33.88 5.79 -12.86
N LYS A 86 33.85 4.94 -11.82
CA LYS A 86 35.06 4.49 -11.13
C LYS A 86 35.86 3.52 -11.98
N GLU A 87 35.19 2.60 -12.68
CA GLU A 87 35.83 1.66 -13.59
C GLU A 87 36.53 2.37 -14.75
N ASP A 88 35.85 3.35 -15.38
CA ASP A 88 36.44 4.21 -16.41
C ASP A 88 37.66 4.97 -15.88
N ALA A 89 37.57 5.55 -14.67
CA ALA A 89 38.68 6.27 -14.05
C ALA A 89 39.89 5.37 -13.76
N ILE A 90 39.69 4.08 -13.45
CA ILE A 90 40.78 3.11 -13.23
C ILE A 90 41.44 2.76 -14.57
N HIS A 91 40.66 2.56 -15.64
CA HIS A 91 41.19 2.24 -16.97
C HIS A 91 42.02 3.38 -17.59
N TYR A 92 41.77 4.65 -17.23
CA TYR A 92 42.58 5.79 -17.71
C TYR A 92 43.90 5.98 -16.94
N VAL A 93 44.09 5.30 -15.81
CA VAL A 93 45.27 5.45 -14.93
C VAL A 93 46.21 4.23 -15.03
N SER A 94 45.76 3.11 -15.62
CA SER A 94 46.57 1.92 -15.94
C SER A 94 47.18 1.97 -17.33
#